data_AF-A0A7X9X9K1-F1
#
_entry.id   AF-A0A7X9X9K1-F1
#
_cell.length_a   1.000
_cell.length_b   1.000
_cell.length_c   1.000
_cell.angle_alpha   90.00
_cell.angle_beta   90.00
_cell.angle_gamma   90.00
#
_symmetry.space_group_name_H-M   'P 1'
#
loop_
_entity.id
_entity.type
_entity.pdbx_description
1 polymer ?
#
loop_
_entity_poly.entity_id
_entity_poly.type
_entity_poly.pdbx_seq_one_letter_code
_entity_poly.pdbx_strand_id
1 'polypeptide(L)'
;MKKIITLKVNAILIFIVSLCCIACNEEKKEKISNDISTLSKIINLPVVPNSAIWEINSKSNADGFAPGPTDYQLYCALDYDSTQIQKLTQSLENRDDLSKAKFLNKKFIKKWYPTSVQEQFYSDGNYLKLKSKVYQGQPFYKGAYLNGFFFVTDDHKVFVYLYTM
;
A
#
# COMPACT_ATOMS: atom_id res chain seq x y z
N MET A 1 45.30 28.37 -62.79
CA MET A 1 44.61 29.50 -62.11
C MET A 1 43.11 29.24 -62.14
N LYS A 2 42.41 29.37 -61.00
CA LYS A 2 41.01 29.82 -60.83
C LYS A 2 39.93 29.13 -61.72
N LYS A 3 38.94 28.39 -61.22
CA LYS A 3 37.96 28.77 -60.20
C LYS A 3 37.16 27.53 -59.72
N ILE A 4 36.77 27.62 -58.45
CA ILE A 4 36.04 26.68 -57.63
C ILE A 4 34.54 27.10 -57.58
N ILE A 5 33.66 26.09 -57.68
CA ILE A 5 32.31 25.92 -57.11
C ILE A 5 31.21 26.95 -57.43
N THR A 6 30.08 26.44 -57.93
CA THR A 6 28.75 26.70 -57.35
C THR A 6 27.75 25.67 -57.83
N LEU A 7 27.51 24.62 -57.04
CA LEU A 7 26.32 23.78 -57.19
C LEU A 7 25.32 24.23 -56.11
N LYS A 8 24.26 24.91 -56.54
CA LYS A 8 23.11 25.21 -55.70
C LYS A 8 22.33 23.91 -55.47
N VAL A 9 22.24 23.45 -54.22
CA VAL A 9 21.26 22.45 -53.81
C VAL A 9 20.33 23.11 -52.81
N ASN A 10 19.22 23.62 -53.33
CA ASN A 10 18.05 23.96 -52.53
C ASN A 10 17.31 22.64 -52.25
N ALA A 11 17.51 22.08 -51.06
CA ALA A 11 16.63 21.06 -50.52
C ALA A 11 16.22 21.52 -49.12
N ILE A 12 15.05 22.15 -49.08
CA ILE A 12 14.27 22.42 -47.88
C ILE A 12 14.00 21.08 -47.21
N LEU A 13 14.67 20.80 -46.09
CA LEU A 13 14.29 19.71 -45.20
C LEU A 13 13.84 20.32 -43.88
N ILE A 14 12.53 20.53 -43.80
CA ILE A 14 11.79 20.85 -42.58
C ILE A 14 11.85 19.60 -41.70
N PHE A 15 12.67 19.60 -40.64
CA PHE A 15 12.56 18.60 -39.58
C PHE A 15 11.75 19.19 -38.44
N ILE A 16 10.54 18.65 -38.32
CA ILE A 16 9.50 19.03 -37.37
C ILE A 16 10.00 18.79 -35.95
N VAL A 17 9.83 19.82 -35.13
CA VAL A 17 10.06 19.85 -33.68
C VAL A 17 9.19 18.76 -33.03
N SER A 18 9.82 17.68 -32.57
CA SER A 18 9.17 16.73 -31.66
C SER A 18 9.09 17.36 -30.29
N LEU A 19 8.05 18.17 -30.10
CA LEU A 19 7.57 18.64 -28.81
C LEU A 19 6.92 17.43 -28.12
N CYS A 20 7.74 16.50 -27.60
CA CYS A 20 7.26 15.57 -26.60
C CYS A 20 6.97 16.38 -25.34
N CYS A 21 5.73 16.86 -25.24
CA CYS A 21 5.11 17.24 -23.99
C CYS A 21 5.23 16.04 -23.06
N ILE A 22 6.29 16.02 -22.25
CA ILE A 22 6.31 15.26 -21.02
C ILE A 22 5.27 15.95 -20.13
N ALA A 23 4.02 15.53 -20.28
CA ALA A 23 3.06 15.67 -19.20
C ALA A 23 3.67 14.89 -18.04
N CYS A 24 4.36 15.59 -17.13
CA CYS A 24 4.59 15.11 -15.78
C CYS A 24 3.22 14.91 -15.16
N ASN A 25 2.61 13.75 -15.43
CA ASN A 25 1.61 13.20 -14.55
C ASN A 25 2.42 12.87 -13.29
N GLU A 26 2.43 13.77 -12.31
CA GLU A 26 2.92 13.46 -10.97
C GLU A 26 2.00 12.38 -10.40
N GLU A 27 2.27 11.13 -10.77
CA GLU A 27 1.77 9.98 -10.03
C GLU A 27 2.19 10.24 -8.58
N LYS A 28 1.21 10.50 -7.71
CA LYS A 28 1.42 10.55 -6.25
C LYS A 28 2.16 9.26 -5.88
N LYS A 29 3.48 9.35 -5.70
CA LYS A 29 4.28 8.20 -5.34
C LYS A 29 3.78 7.67 -4.00
N GLU A 30 3.37 6.41 -4.00
CA GLU A 30 3.05 5.68 -2.77
C GLU A 30 4.28 5.79 -1.84
N LYS A 31 4.12 6.46 -0.70
CA LYS A 31 5.21 6.67 0.25
C LYS A 31 5.31 5.46 1.18
N ILE A 32 6.00 4.44 0.69
CA ILE A 32 6.31 3.22 1.45
C ILE A 32 7.44 3.52 2.43
N SER A 33 7.33 3.02 3.66
CA SER A 33 8.29 3.20 4.74
C SER A 33 8.60 1.87 5.43
N ASN A 34 9.82 1.75 5.95
CA ASN A 34 10.25 0.59 6.73
C ASN A 34 10.58 0.96 8.19
N ASP A 35 10.30 2.20 8.61
CA ASP A 35 10.65 2.70 9.94
C ASP A 35 9.64 2.23 11.00
N ILE A 36 10.04 1.24 11.81
CA ILE A 36 9.25 0.69 12.92
C ILE A 36 9.08 1.72 14.04
N SER A 37 10.06 2.58 14.30
CA SER A 37 9.97 3.60 15.36
C SER A 37 8.87 4.59 15.04
N THR A 38 8.83 5.06 13.79
CA THR A 38 7.73 5.92 13.32
C THR A 38 6.39 5.18 13.33
N LEU A 39 6.34 3.93 12.87
CA LEU A 39 5.12 3.12 12.91
C LEU A 39 4.56 2.96 14.34
N SER A 40 5.43 2.73 15.32
CA SER A 40 5.06 2.58 16.74
C SER A 40 4.46 3.84 17.36
N LYS A 41 4.70 5.01 16.77
CA LYS A 41 4.04 6.27 17.16
C LYS A 41 2.61 6.35 16.61
N ILE A 42 2.35 5.70 15.46
CA ILE A 42 1.08 5.75 14.73
C ILE A 42 0.11 4.67 15.21
N ILE A 43 0.58 3.44 15.40
CA ILE A 43 -0.21 2.29 15.85
C ILE A 43 0.38 1.65 17.10
N ASN A 44 -0.41 0.83 17.78
CA ASN A 44 0.13 -0.03 18.82
C ASN A 44 0.83 -1.24 18.18
N LEU A 45 2.01 -1.61 18.71
CA LEU A 45 2.74 -2.81 18.32
C LEU A 45 2.91 -3.67 19.58
N PRO A 46 1.92 -4.52 19.91
CA PRO A 46 1.93 -5.27 21.18
C PRO A 46 3.14 -6.18 21.31
N VAL A 47 3.65 -6.66 20.17
CA VAL A 47 4.97 -7.26 20.02
C VAL A 47 5.69 -6.47 18.92
N VAL A 48 6.91 -6.02 19.19
CA VAL A 48 7.73 -5.30 18.20
C VAL A 48 8.19 -6.30 17.13
N PRO A 49 7.93 -6.04 15.84
CA PRO A 49 8.35 -6.93 14.75
C PRO A 49 9.84 -6.79 14.43
N ASN A 50 10.39 -7.79 13.73
CA ASN A 50 11.77 -7.76 13.23
C ASN A 50 11.92 -6.81 12.04
N SER A 51 10.90 -6.74 11.18
CA SER A 51 10.83 -5.76 10.11
C SER A 51 9.38 -5.31 9.87
N ALA A 52 9.22 -4.14 9.27
CA ALA A 52 7.92 -3.65 8.83
C ALA A 52 8.07 -2.98 7.47
N ILE A 53 7.05 -3.12 6.61
CA ILE A 53 6.87 -2.33 5.40
C ILE A 53 5.44 -1.77 5.48
N TRP A 54 5.29 -0.45 5.36
CA TRP A 54 3.99 0.19 5.56
C TRP A 54 3.80 1.44 4.70
N GLU A 55 2.54 1.77 4.43
CA GLU A 55 2.14 2.99 3.74
C GLU A 55 0.90 3.61 4.40
N ILE A 56 0.79 4.94 4.32
CA ILE A 56 -0.44 5.67 4.67
C ILE A 56 -0.98 6.36 3.42
N ASN A 57 -2.23 6.10 3.10
CA ASN A 57 -2.96 6.76 2.02
C ASN A 57 -4.05 7.65 2.61
N SER A 58 -4.19 8.88 2.11
CA SER A 58 -5.39 9.65 2.36
C SER A 58 -6.52 9.12 1.47
N LYS A 59 -7.68 8.89 2.06
CA LYS A 59 -8.92 8.62 1.35
C LYS A 59 -9.50 9.97 0.95
N SER A 60 -8.92 10.60 -0.07
CA SER A 60 -9.53 11.81 -0.63
C SER A 60 -10.82 11.43 -1.32
N ASN A 61 -11.94 12.05 -0.94
CA ASN A 61 -13.13 12.05 -1.77
C ASN A 61 -12.73 12.70 -3.10
N ALA A 62 -12.83 11.93 -4.19
CA ALA A 62 -12.39 12.37 -5.51
C ALA A 62 -13.19 13.58 -6.04
N ASP A 63 -14.31 13.93 -5.40
CA ASP A 63 -15.16 15.04 -5.77
C ASP A 63 -15.61 15.80 -4.50
N GLY A 64 -15.20 17.06 -4.35
CA GLY A 64 -15.85 17.99 -3.43
C GLY A 64 -15.14 18.23 -2.11
N PHE A 65 -15.01 19.52 -1.80
CA PHE A 65 -14.57 20.10 -0.53
C PHE A 65 -15.62 19.78 0.56
N ALA A 66 -15.68 18.53 1.02
CA ALA A 66 -16.49 18.17 2.18
C ALA A 66 -15.76 18.70 3.42
N PRO A 67 -16.33 19.64 4.19
CA PRO A 67 -15.72 20.11 5.43
C PRO A 67 -15.67 18.94 6.44
N GLY A 68 -14.47 18.48 6.74
CA GLY A 68 -14.22 17.36 7.66
C GLY A 68 -12.74 16.99 7.71
N PRO A 69 -12.30 16.25 8.75
CA PRO A 69 -10.95 15.71 8.80
C PRO A 69 -10.72 14.76 7.62
N THR A 70 -9.49 14.70 7.14
CA THR A 70 -9.12 13.75 6.07
C THR A 70 -9.09 12.34 6.63
N ASP A 71 -9.80 11.43 5.98
CA ASP A 71 -9.71 9.99 6.28
C ASP A 71 -8.37 9.44 5.84
N TYR A 72 -7.75 8.59 6.67
CA TYR A 72 -6.50 7.90 6.36
C TYR A 72 -6.65 6.40 6.45
N GLN A 73 -5.89 5.71 5.60
CA GLN A 73 -5.77 4.26 5.55
C GLN A 73 -4.31 3.89 5.72
N LEU A 74 -4.03 3.00 6.66
CA LEU A 74 -2.71 2.44 6.94
C LEU A 74 -2.70 0.98 6.51
N TYR A 75 -1.69 0.60 5.72
CA TYR A 75 -1.42 -0.77 5.34
C TYR A 75 -0.03 -1.15 5.85
N CYS A 76 0.10 -2.27 6.54
CA CYS A 76 1.36 -2.75 7.08
C CYS A 76 1.54 -4.24 6.80
N ALA A 77 2.74 -4.64 6.42
CA ALA A 77 3.22 -6.01 6.51
C ALA A 77 4.34 -6.05 7.56
N LEU A 78 4.11 -6.81 8.63
CA LEU A 78 5.03 -6.97 9.75
C LEU A 78 5.64 -8.37 9.71
N ASP A 79 6.95 -8.48 9.88
CA ASP A 79 7.65 -9.76 9.91
C ASP A 79 8.05 -10.10 11.34
N TYR A 80 7.67 -11.30 11.79
CA TYR A 80 7.92 -11.78 13.13
C TYR A 80 8.67 -13.11 13.08
N ASP A 81 9.49 -13.38 14.09
CA ASP A 81 9.98 -14.72 14.36
C ASP A 81 8.92 -15.58 15.07
N SER A 82 9.22 -16.87 15.19
CA SER A 82 8.33 -17.86 15.81
C SER A 82 8.01 -17.55 17.28
N THR A 83 8.91 -16.93 18.02
CA THR A 83 8.68 -16.59 19.44
C THR A 83 7.77 -15.37 19.55
N GLN A 84 7.99 -14.37 18.71
CA GLN A 84 7.18 -13.16 18.66
C GLN A 84 5.76 -13.46 18.20
N ILE A 85 5.57 -14.29 17.17
CA ILE A 85 4.24 -14.62 16.66
C ILE A 85 3.44 -15.46 17.67
N GLN A 86 4.10 -16.34 18.43
CA GLN A 86 3.45 -17.06 19.54
C GLN A 86 2.95 -16.09 20.61
N LYS A 87 3.78 -15.13 21.03
CA LYS A 87 3.37 -14.08 21.98
C LYS A 87 2.22 -13.24 21.46
N LEU A 88 2.28 -12.85 20.18
CA LEU A 88 1.18 -12.12 19.55
C LEU A 88 -0.08 -12.98 19.58
N THR A 89 -0.04 -14.21 19.10
CA THR A 89 -1.20 -15.11 18.99
C THR A 89 -1.84 -15.44 20.33
N GLN A 90 -1.05 -15.62 21.39
CA GLN A 90 -1.57 -15.78 22.76
C GLN A 90 -2.39 -14.56 23.22
N SER A 91 -1.98 -13.35 22.87
CA SER A 91 -2.75 -12.13 23.15
C SER A 91 -4.04 -11.99 22.32
N LEU A 92 -4.27 -12.91 21.37
CA LEU A 92 -5.40 -12.92 20.44
C LEU A 92 -6.41 -14.04 20.74
N GLU A 93 -6.14 -14.90 21.73
CA GLU A 93 -7.09 -15.93 22.15
C GLU A 93 -8.43 -15.27 22.52
N ASN A 94 -9.53 -15.77 21.94
CA ASN A 94 -10.92 -15.28 22.07
C ASN A 94 -11.34 -14.09 21.19
N ARG A 95 -10.69 -13.84 20.05
CA ARG A 95 -11.16 -12.83 19.08
C ARG A 95 -12.02 -13.42 17.98
N ASP A 96 -13.00 -12.65 17.55
CA ASP A 96 -13.91 -13.01 16.46
C ASP A 96 -13.18 -13.12 15.12
N ASP A 97 -13.47 -14.19 14.39
CA ASP A 97 -13.06 -14.38 13.01
C ASP A 97 -14.05 -13.66 12.07
N LEU A 98 -13.57 -12.63 11.40
CA LEU A 98 -14.31 -11.78 10.48
C LEU A 98 -14.14 -12.20 9.01
N SER A 99 -13.49 -13.33 8.70
CA SER A 99 -13.17 -13.73 7.32
C SER A 99 -14.38 -13.81 6.40
N LYS A 100 -15.55 -14.19 6.93
CA LYS A 100 -16.79 -14.28 6.14
C LYS A 100 -17.42 -12.92 5.80
N ALA A 101 -17.07 -11.87 6.53
CA ALA A 101 -17.71 -10.56 6.42
C ALA A 101 -16.95 -9.57 5.53
N LYS A 102 -15.71 -9.85 5.13
CA LYS A 102 -14.86 -8.89 4.42
C LYS A 102 -14.72 -9.19 2.93
N PHE A 103 -15.32 -8.31 2.12
CA PHE A 103 -15.09 -8.21 0.69
C PHE A 103 -14.24 -6.98 0.41
N LEU A 104 -13.15 -7.15 -0.34
CA LEU A 104 -12.19 -6.08 -0.62
C LEU A 104 -12.18 -5.74 -2.12
N ASN A 105 -11.84 -4.50 -2.46
CA ASN A 105 -11.66 -4.11 -3.86
C ASN A 105 -10.40 -4.77 -4.44
N LYS A 106 -10.38 -5.13 -5.73
CA LYS A 106 -9.20 -5.71 -6.40
C LYS A 106 -7.93 -4.84 -6.31
N LYS A 107 -8.08 -3.52 -6.21
CA LYS A 107 -6.98 -2.55 -6.02
C LYS A 107 -6.39 -2.57 -4.60
N PHE A 108 -6.92 -3.39 -3.69
CA PHE A 108 -6.43 -3.53 -2.33
C PHE A 108 -5.08 -4.26 -2.27
N ILE A 109 -4.78 -5.15 -3.23
CA ILE A 109 -3.47 -5.80 -3.30
C ILE A 109 -2.45 -4.78 -3.83
N LYS A 110 -1.41 -4.52 -3.04
CA LYS A 110 -0.31 -3.63 -3.40
C LYS A 110 0.89 -4.43 -3.90
N LYS A 111 1.63 -3.86 -4.85
CA LYS A 111 2.83 -4.50 -5.44
C LYS A 111 3.92 -4.78 -4.41
N TRP A 112 4.00 -3.97 -3.35
CA TRP A 112 5.03 -4.10 -2.32
C TRP A 112 4.70 -5.13 -1.24
N TYR A 113 3.47 -5.66 -1.20
CA TYR A 113 3.13 -6.70 -0.24
C TYR A 113 4.06 -7.91 -0.41
N PRO A 114 4.53 -8.53 0.68
CA PRO A 114 5.23 -9.80 0.61
C PRO A 114 4.40 -10.86 -0.13
N THR A 115 5.04 -11.77 -0.85
CA THR A 115 4.36 -12.81 -1.63
C THR A 115 3.34 -13.58 -0.79
N SER A 116 3.71 -14.01 0.41
CA SER A 116 2.82 -14.76 1.31
C SER A 116 1.60 -13.97 1.76
N VAL A 117 1.67 -12.63 1.82
CA VAL A 117 0.54 -11.74 2.08
C VAL A 117 -0.35 -11.65 0.85
N GLN A 118 0.22 -11.48 -0.34
CA GLN A 118 -0.54 -11.44 -1.61
C GLN A 118 -1.30 -12.76 -1.83
N GLU A 119 -0.69 -13.90 -1.52
CA GLU A 119 -1.27 -15.23 -1.69
C GLU A 119 -2.46 -15.51 -0.77
N GLN A 120 -2.66 -14.72 0.29
CA GLN A 120 -3.87 -14.82 1.12
C GLN A 120 -5.11 -14.29 0.43
N PHE A 121 -4.96 -13.45 -0.59
CA PHE A 121 -6.09 -12.92 -1.35
C PHE A 121 -6.46 -13.86 -2.49
N TYR A 122 -7.76 -14.06 -2.71
CA TYR A 122 -8.28 -14.70 -3.91
C TYR A 122 -9.46 -13.92 -4.46
N SER A 123 -9.65 -14.01 -5.78
CA SER A 123 -10.78 -13.34 -6.44
C SER A 123 -12.05 -14.14 -6.24
N ASP A 124 -13.13 -13.44 -5.87
CA ASP A 124 -14.50 -13.95 -5.86
C ASP A 124 -15.40 -12.92 -6.57
N GLY A 125 -15.65 -13.16 -7.86
CA GLY A 125 -16.31 -12.22 -8.75
C GLY A 125 -15.59 -10.87 -8.86
N ASN A 126 -16.24 -9.81 -8.41
CA ASN A 126 -15.73 -8.44 -8.44
C ASN A 126 -14.90 -8.05 -7.21
N TYR A 127 -14.85 -8.93 -6.21
CA TYR A 127 -14.20 -8.66 -4.94
C TYR A 127 -13.02 -9.61 -4.70
N LEU A 128 -12.21 -9.24 -3.72
CA LEU A 128 -11.22 -10.12 -3.11
C LEU A 128 -11.76 -10.65 -1.79
N LYS A 129 -11.43 -11.91 -1.50
CA LYS A 129 -11.62 -12.57 -0.20
C LYS A 129 -10.27 -13.03 0.35
N LEU A 130 -10.26 -13.33 1.64
CA LEU A 130 -9.08 -13.80 2.36
C LEU A 130 -9.18 -15.30 2.66
N LYS A 131 -8.08 -16.03 2.47
CA LYS A 131 -7.93 -17.44 2.82
C LYS A 131 -7.73 -17.62 4.33
N SER A 132 -6.92 -16.76 4.94
CA SER A 132 -6.66 -16.75 6.38
C SER A 132 -7.90 -16.39 7.20
N LYS A 133 -7.88 -16.78 8.47
CA LYS A 133 -8.71 -16.17 9.51
C LYS A 133 -8.35 -14.69 9.63
N VAL A 134 -9.38 -13.85 9.74
CA VAL A 134 -9.25 -12.40 9.80
C VAL A 134 -9.72 -11.93 11.15
N TYR A 135 -8.86 -11.23 11.85
CA TYR A 135 -9.15 -10.75 13.20
C TYR A 135 -9.38 -9.25 13.17
N GLN A 136 -10.16 -8.75 14.12
CA GLN A 136 -10.35 -7.32 14.26
C GLN A 136 -9.05 -6.62 14.70
N GLY A 137 -8.81 -5.42 14.18
CA GLY A 137 -7.54 -4.70 14.33
C GLY A 137 -7.22 -4.19 15.74
N GLN A 138 -8.05 -4.44 16.78
CA GLN A 138 -7.88 -3.78 18.07
C GLN A 138 -6.53 -3.93 18.77
N PRO A 139 -5.74 -5.02 18.61
CA PRO A 139 -4.40 -5.07 19.21
C PRO A 139 -3.49 -3.95 18.70
N PHE A 140 -3.76 -3.42 17.50
CA PHE A 140 -2.96 -2.42 16.82
C PHE A 140 -3.54 -1.01 16.93
N TYR A 141 -4.70 -0.83 17.58
CA TYR A 141 -5.34 0.48 17.65
C TYR A 141 -4.53 1.48 18.48
N LYS A 142 -4.43 2.71 17.95
CA LYS A 142 -3.83 3.87 18.62
C LYS A 142 -4.30 5.15 17.93
N GLY A 143 -4.57 6.19 18.72
CA GLY A 143 -5.05 7.47 18.19
C GLY A 143 -6.33 7.31 17.37
N ALA A 144 -6.35 7.83 16.15
CA ALA A 144 -7.51 7.79 15.25
C ALA A 144 -7.68 6.44 14.49
N TYR A 145 -6.67 5.56 14.51
CA TYR A 145 -6.75 4.26 13.85
C TYR A 145 -7.47 3.24 14.73
N LEU A 146 -8.79 3.37 14.82
CA LEU A 146 -9.67 2.57 15.68
C LEU A 146 -10.53 1.57 14.90
N ASN A 147 -10.29 1.41 13.61
CA ASN A 147 -10.96 0.44 12.77
C ASN A 147 -9.96 -0.29 11.89
N GLY A 148 -10.35 -1.48 11.44
CA GLY A 148 -9.48 -2.29 10.59
C GLY A 148 -9.52 -3.77 10.91
N PHE A 149 -8.57 -4.49 10.35
CA PHE A 149 -8.35 -5.91 10.59
C PHE A 149 -6.88 -6.26 10.44
N PHE A 150 -6.55 -7.48 10.85
CA PHE A 150 -5.28 -8.09 10.52
C PHE A 150 -5.47 -9.58 10.23
N PHE A 151 -4.48 -10.18 9.58
CA PHE A 151 -4.37 -11.63 9.46
C PHE A 151 -2.91 -12.05 9.56
N VAL A 152 -2.70 -13.34 9.79
CA VAL A 152 -1.39 -13.95 9.92
C VAL A 152 -1.21 -14.94 8.77
N THR A 153 0.00 -14.96 8.19
CA THR A 153 0.43 -15.93 7.17
C THR A 153 1.20 -17.08 7.83
N ASP A 154 1.33 -18.20 7.13
CA ASP A 154 2.05 -19.38 7.63
C ASP A 154 3.56 -19.10 7.85
N ASP A 155 4.13 -18.12 7.13
CA ASP A 155 5.52 -17.68 7.28
C ASP A 155 5.68 -16.54 8.31
N HIS A 156 4.78 -16.46 9.28
CA HIS A 156 4.81 -15.53 10.42
C HIS A 156 4.76 -14.04 10.07
N LYS A 157 4.24 -13.69 8.89
CA LYS A 157 3.94 -12.29 8.57
C LYS A 157 2.56 -11.94 9.06
N VAL A 158 2.43 -10.72 9.56
CA VAL A 158 1.18 -10.15 10.01
C VAL A 158 0.85 -8.98 9.12
N PHE A 159 -0.22 -9.12 8.35
CA PHE A 159 -0.77 -8.00 7.59
C PHE A 159 -1.75 -7.25 8.46
N VAL A 160 -1.57 -5.94 8.61
CA VAL A 160 -2.45 -5.05 9.37
C VAL A 160 -3.00 -3.98 8.43
N TYR A 161 -4.32 -3.84 8.40
CA TYR A 161 -4.99 -2.74 7.71
C TYR A 161 -5.82 -1.97 8.72
N LEU A 162 -5.50 -0.69 8.94
CA LEU A 162 -6.26 0.20 9.81
C LEU A 162 -6.73 1.44 9.05
N TYR A 163 -7.80 2.06 9.53
CA TYR A 163 -8.27 3.33 8.97
C TYR A 163 -8.91 4.22 10.03
N THR A 164 -8.93 5.52 9.75
CA THR A 164 -9.65 6.54 10.53
C THR A 164 -11.09 6.67 10.04
N MET A 165 -11.98 7.19 10.88
CA MET A 165 -13.36 7.57 10.52
C MET A 165 -13.51 9.08 10.44
#